data_AF-A0A7J8Z6N2-F1
#
_entry.id   AF-A0A7J8Z6N2-F1
#
_cell.length_a   1.000
_cell.length_b   1.000
_cell.length_c   1.000
_cell.angle_alpha   90.00
_cell.angle_beta   90.00
_cell.angle_gamma   90.00
#
_symmetry.space_group_name_H-M   'P 1'
#
loop_
_entity.id
_entity.type
_entity.pdbx_description
1 polymer ?
#
loop_
_entity_poly.entity_id
_entity_poly.type
_entity_poly.pdbx_seq_one_letter_code
_entity_poly.pdbx_strand_id
1 'polypeptide(L)'
;MAGLAAEGLKYDKVVGQSADLFTLQRFINRSQPKLSNDQQQNLTRWAVLFAGSLLKNNKVIHEALVSAMSKKATVLECIQAIENAE
;
A
#
# COMPACT_ATOMS: atom_id res chain seq x y z
N MET A 1 0.45 2.71 3.52
CA MET A 1 1.69 2.65 2.69
C MET A 1 1.48 2.02 1.32
N ALA A 2 0.65 0.98 1.16
CA ALA A 2 0.37 0.39 -0.16
C ALA A 2 -0.24 1.39 -1.16
N GLY A 3 -1.12 2.29 -0.70
CA GLY A 3 -1.67 3.37 -1.53
C GLY A 3 -0.58 4.30 -2.11
N LEU A 4 0.36 4.77 -1.27
CA LEU A 4 1.53 5.53 -1.76
C LEU A 4 2.31 4.75 -2.80
N ALA A 5 2.64 3.49 -2.52
CA ALA A 5 3.44 2.70 -3.43
C ALA A 5 2.72 2.52 -4.78
N ALA A 6 1.41 2.26 -4.77
CA ALA A 6 0.62 2.16 -5.99
C ALA A 6 0.55 3.49 -6.77
N GLU A 7 0.31 4.61 -6.09
CA GLU A 7 0.27 5.94 -6.71
C GLU A 7 1.63 6.32 -7.32
N GLY A 8 2.71 6.12 -6.57
CA GLY A 8 4.07 6.41 -7.03
C GLY A 8 4.47 5.55 -8.23
N LEU A 9 4.08 4.27 -8.26
CA LEU A 9 4.35 3.39 -9.39
C LEU A 9 3.54 3.74 -10.64
N LYS A 10 2.32 4.27 -10.49
CA LYS A 10 1.41 4.53 -11.60
C LYS A 10 1.53 5.94 -12.16
N TYR A 11 1.71 6.94 -11.31
CA TYR A 11 1.57 8.35 -11.65
C TYR A 11 2.83 9.19 -11.42
N ASP A 12 3.92 8.58 -10.90
CA ASP A 12 5.18 9.25 -10.55
C ASP A 12 5.00 10.48 -9.62
N LYS A 13 3.85 10.56 -8.97
CA LYS A 13 3.44 11.63 -8.08
C LYS A 13 2.45 11.07 -7.05
N VAL A 14 2.63 11.48 -5.80
CA VAL A 14 1.80 11.04 -4.68
C VAL A 14 1.14 12.25 -4.04
N VAL A 15 -0.18 12.20 -3.84
CA VAL A 15 -0.98 13.33 -3.34
C VAL A 15 -1.84 12.93 -2.14
N GLY A 16 -2.29 11.68 -2.04
CA GLY A 16 -3.27 11.24 -1.02
C GLY A 16 -2.70 10.76 0.31
N GLN A 17 -1.38 10.72 0.49
CA GLN A 17 -0.77 9.90 1.55
C GLN A 17 -0.77 10.52 2.97
N SER A 18 -1.06 11.80 3.13
CA SER A 18 -0.82 12.48 4.41
C SER A 18 -1.49 11.78 5.61
N ALA A 19 -2.73 11.34 5.46
CA ALA A 19 -3.48 10.64 6.53
C ALA A 19 -2.85 9.29 6.93
N ASP A 20 -2.37 8.53 5.94
CA ASP A 20 -1.68 7.25 6.15
C ASP A 20 -0.38 7.44 6.93
N LEU A 21 0.41 8.46 6.57
CA LEU A 21 1.68 8.77 7.24
C LEU A 21 1.46 9.22 8.68
N PHE A 22 0.48 10.09 8.94
CA PHE A 22 0.16 10.50 10.31
C PHE A 22 -0.29 9.33 11.17
N THR A 23 -1.09 8.42 10.60
CA THR A 23 -1.55 7.22 11.31
C THR A 23 -0.39 6.27 11.60
N LEU A 24 0.50 6.04 10.63
CA LEU A 24 1.71 5.25 10.82
C LEU A 24 2.61 5.84 11.90
N GLN A 25 2.85 7.15 11.87
CA GLN A 25 3.65 7.84 12.88
C GLN A 25 3.04 7.68 14.28
N ARG A 26 1.71 7.74 14.39
CA ARG A 26 1.00 7.51 15.65
C ARG A 26 1.20 6.08 16.19
N PHE A 27 1.23 5.06 15.32
CA PHE A 27 1.51 3.69 15.73
C PHE A 27 2.97 3.49 16.15
N ILE A 28 3.91 4.04 15.38
CA ILE A 28 5.33 4.02 15.69
C ILE A 28 5.59 4.66 17.06
N ASN A 29 4.95 5.79 17.35
CA ASN A 29 5.09 6.48 18.64
C ASN A 29 4.57 5.67 19.85
N ARG A 30 3.78 4.62 19.62
CA ARG A 30 3.27 3.70 20.65
C ARG A 30 4.13 2.45 20.82
N SER A 31 5.18 2.27 20.01
CA SER A 31 6.03 1.08 20.10
C SER A 31 6.84 1.08 21.41
N GLN A 32 7.05 -0.12 21.96
CA GLN A 32 7.89 -0.37 23.11
C GLN A 32 8.86 -1.50 22.72
N PRO A 33 10.19 -1.26 22.71
CA PRO A 33 10.86 -0.01 23.06
C PRO A 33 10.63 1.12 22.04
N LYS A 34 10.94 2.36 22.45
CA LYS A 34 10.87 3.52 21.56
C LYS A 34 11.91 3.38 20.45
N LEU A 35 11.48 3.61 19.21
CA LEU A 35 12.35 3.62 18.04
C LEU A 35 13.04 4.99 17.89
N SER A 36 14.32 4.99 17.54
CA SER A 36 15.04 6.22 17.17
C SER A 36 14.49 6.79 15.86
N ASN A 37 14.68 8.08 15.61
CA ASN A 37 14.22 8.73 14.37
C ASN A 37 14.70 8.01 13.11
N ASP A 38 15.94 7.51 13.10
CA ASP A 38 16.49 6.74 11.98
C ASP A 38 15.80 5.40 11.79
N GLN A 39 15.49 4.69 12.88
CA GLN A 39 14.74 3.44 12.83
C GLN A 39 13.32 3.65 12.28
N GLN A 40 12.67 4.74 12.67
CA GLN A 40 11.33 5.08 12.18
C GLN A 40 11.33 5.40 10.67
N GLN A 41 12.32 6.17 10.21
CA GLN A 41 12.50 6.45 8.78
C GLN A 41 12.80 5.17 7.99
N ASN A 42 13.72 4.33 8.48
CA ASN A 42 14.09 3.09 7.82
C ASN A 42 12.92 2.11 7.74
N LEU A 43 12.13 1.98 8.81
CA LEU A 43 10.92 1.17 8.81
C LEU A 43 9.90 1.67 7.78
N THR A 44 9.71 2.99 7.71
CA THR A 44 8.79 3.61 6.75
C THR A 44 9.27 3.36 5.31
N ARG A 45 10.56 3.57 5.01
CA ARG A 45 11.16 3.28 3.70
C ARG A 45 11.02 1.82 3.32
N TRP A 46 11.28 0.92 4.26
CA TRP A 46 11.14 -0.52 4.05
C TRP A 46 9.69 -0.90 3.77
N ALA A 47 8.72 -0.34 4.50
CA ALA A 47 7.30 -0.58 4.25
C ALA A 47 6.86 -0.13 2.84
N VAL A 48 7.41 0.98 2.33
CA VAL A 48 7.17 1.42 0.94
C VAL A 48 7.77 0.45 -0.05
N LEU A 49 9.04 0.07 0.15
CA LEU A 49 9.72 -0.88 -0.73
C LEU A 49 8.98 -2.23 -0.78
N PHE A 50 8.58 -2.74 0.37
CA PHE A 50 7.84 -3.99 0.50
C PHE A 50 6.50 -3.91 -0.23
N ALA A 51 5.72 -2.85 0.01
CA ALA A 51 4.44 -2.67 -0.68
C ALA A 51 4.61 -2.49 -2.19
N GLY A 52 5.62 -1.74 -2.63
CA GLY A 52 5.94 -1.58 -4.05
C GLY A 52 6.36 -2.89 -4.70
N SER A 53 7.17 -3.70 -4.03
CA SER A 53 7.56 -5.04 -4.49
C SER A 53 6.35 -5.96 -4.61
N LEU A 54 5.48 -5.98 -3.60
CA LEU A 54 4.25 -6.78 -3.62
C LEU A 54 3.36 -6.42 -4.82
N LEU A 55 3.16 -5.13 -5.09
CA LEU A 55 2.37 -4.64 -6.22
C LEU A 55 3.01 -4.95 -7.57
N LYS A 56 4.34 -4.84 -7.68
CA LYS A 56 5.08 -5.18 -8.90
C LYS A 56 5.01 -6.67 -9.22
N ASN A 57 5.20 -7.52 -8.21
CA ASN A 57 5.23 -8.96 -8.40
C ASN A 57 3.84 -9.53 -8.72
N ASN A 58 2.78 -8.87 -8.25
CA ASN A 58 1.39 -9.28 -8.47
C ASN A 58 0.66 -8.31 -9.41
N LYS A 59 1.36 -7.77 -10.43
CA LYS A 59 0.83 -6.71 -11.30
C LYS A 59 -0.50 -7.09 -11.96
N VAL A 60 -0.61 -8.31 -12.48
CA VAL A 60 -1.81 -8.80 -13.19
C VAL A 60 -3.01 -8.84 -12.24
N ILE A 61 -2.82 -9.42 -11.05
CA ILE A 61 -3.83 -9.49 -9.99
C ILE A 61 -4.25 -8.09 -9.55
N HIS A 62 -3.28 -7.20 -9.34
CA HIS A 62 -3.55 -5.81 -8.95
C HIS A 62 -4.36 -5.06 -10.03
N GLU A 63 -4.04 -5.23 -11.31
CA GLU A 63 -4.81 -4.62 -12.41
C GLU A 63 -6.23 -5.20 -12.52
N ALA A 64 -6.40 -6.51 -12.30
CA ALA A 64 -7.71 -7.16 -12.25
C ALA A 64 -8.58 -6.61 -11.11
N LEU A 65 -8.00 -6.47 -9.91
CA LEU A 65 -8.66 -5.84 -8.76
C LEU A 65 -9.06 -4.39 -9.05
N VAL A 66 -8.13 -3.57 -9.57
CA VAL A 66 -8.39 -2.17 -9.92
C VAL A 66 -9.52 -2.08 -10.96
N SER A 67 -9.55 -2.97 -11.94
CA SER A 67 -10.62 -3.06 -12.94
C SER A 67 -11.98 -3.37 -12.31
N ALA A 68 -12.05 -4.38 -11.42
CA ALA A 68 -13.28 -4.71 -10.69
C ALA A 68 -13.77 -3.54 -9.82
N MET A 69 -12.87 -2.94 -9.04
CA MET A 69 -13.20 -1.79 -8.20
C MET A 69 -13.67 -0.57 -9.01
N SER A 70 -13.09 -0.33 -10.20
CA SER A 70 -13.50 0.78 -11.07
C SER A 70 -14.95 0.65 -11.56
N LYS A 71 -15.44 -0.59 -11.67
CA LYS A 71 -16.84 -0.92 -12.01
C LYS A 71 -17.78 -0.86 -10.81
N LYS A 72 -17.30 -0.42 -9.64
CA LYS A 72 -18.02 -0.43 -8.36
C LYS A 72 -18.49 -1.83 -7.96
N ALA A 73 -17.71 -2.85 -8.33
CA ALA A 73 -17.96 -4.22 -7.90
C ALA A 73 -17.97 -4.31 -6.37
N THR A 74 -18.75 -5.25 -5.85
CA THR A 74 -18.80 -5.59 -4.43
C THR A 74 -17.45 -6.17 -3.97
N VAL A 75 -17.26 -6.22 -2.65
CA VAL A 75 -16.06 -6.84 -2.06
C VAL A 75 -15.91 -8.29 -2.48
N LEU A 76 -17.02 -9.05 -2.56
CA LEU A 76 -17.00 -10.45 -2.99
C LEU A 76 -16.52 -10.59 -4.44
N GLU A 77 -17.02 -9.75 -5.34
CA GLU A 77 -16.60 -9.75 -6.74
C GLU A 77 -15.13 -9.31 -6.90
N CYS A 78 -14.65 -8.42 -6.04
CA CYS A 78 -13.23 -8.05 -6.01
C CYS A 78 -12.33 -9.22 -5.56
N ILE A 79 -12.76 -10.00 -4.56
CA ILE A 79 -12.06 -11.21 -4.13
C ILE A 79 -12.03 -12.24 -5.26
N GLN A 80 -13.18 -12.49 -5.90
CA GLN A 80 -13.27 -13.40 -7.03
C GLN A 80 -12.36 -12.96 -8.19
N ALA A 81 -12.25 -11.66 -8.46
CA ALA A 81 -11.37 -11.12 -9.50
C ALA A 81 -9.88 -11.33 -9.17
N ILE A 82 -9.50 -11.34 -7.88
CA ILE A 82 -8.15 -11.67 -7.43
C ILE A 82 -7.88 -13.16 -7.64
N GLU A 83 -8.76 -14.02 -7.13
CA GLU A 83 -8.61 -15.49 -7.19
C GLU A 83 -8.56 -16.02 -8.63
N ASN A 84 -9.32 -15.41 -9.55
CA ASN A 84 -9.30 -15.80 -10.97
C ASN A 84 -8.05 -15.31 -11.73
N ALA A 85 -7.27 -14.39 -11.15
CA ALA A 85 -6.09 -13.80 -11.77
C ALA A 85 -4.77 -14.37 -11.20
N GLU A 86 -4.85 -15.23 -10.17
CA GLU A 86 -3.76 -16.00 -9.58
C GLU A 86 -3.40 -17.22 -10.45
#